data_AF-A0A139N0W9-F1
#
_entry.id   AF-A0A139N0W9-F1
#
_cell.length_a   1.000
_cell.length_b   1.000
_cell.length_c   1.000
_cell.angle_alpha   90.00
_cell.angle_beta   90.00
_cell.angle_gamma   90.00
#
_symmetry.space_group_name_H-M   'P 1'
#
loop_
_entity.id
_entity.type
_entity.pdbx_description
1 polymer ?
#
loop_
_entity_poly.entity_id
_entity_poly.type
_entity_poly.pdbx_seq_one_letter_code
_entity_poly.pdbx_strand_id
1 'polypeptide(L)'
;MNEWDYFLSGLMRALSWKDGQDNALIGGEPSWTYLLGLGIHFLVIIGFLGVILFGFYKNKVQAGSWKGAFKNSWAYLFRNGRVNGVLGLVLGLPMIFLVIPFYAGYRISNGVWRYHYFTNQETVTKMAVLSEIDTYVGTRKSGYSSVTLTINTGTGKRTVNIANSSQSLARNLKSELKTPAIVDVEINNKGQIVFIH
;
A
#
# COMPACT_ATOMS: atom_id res chain seq x y z
N MET A 1 -6.42 17.78 -3.18
CA MET A 1 -5.55 16.58 -3.29
C MET A 1 -5.61 16.10 -4.73
N ASN A 2 -4.47 15.77 -5.34
CA ASN A 2 -4.38 15.46 -6.78
C ASN A 2 -4.73 13.98 -7.02
N GLU A 3 -5.37 13.64 -8.14
CA GLU A 3 -5.77 12.25 -8.46
C GLU A 3 -4.58 11.28 -8.52
N TRP A 4 -3.41 11.82 -8.86
CA TRP A 4 -2.12 11.11 -8.85
C TRP A 4 -1.65 10.70 -7.45
N ASP A 5 -2.03 11.44 -6.40
CA ASP A 5 -1.70 11.10 -5.01
C ASP A 5 -2.50 9.87 -4.55
N TYR A 6 -3.76 9.75 -4.99
CA TYR A 6 -4.58 8.58 -4.74
C TYR A 6 -4.03 7.32 -5.43
N PHE A 7 -3.56 7.45 -6.68
CA PHE A 7 -2.96 6.38 -7.47
C PHE A 7 -1.74 5.73 -6.78
N LEU A 8 -0.77 6.55 -6.33
CA LEU A 8 0.44 6.06 -5.64
C LEU A 8 0.15 5.62 -4.20
N SER A 9 -0.90 6.14 -3.57
CA SER A 9 -1.27 5.73 -2.22
C SER A 9 -1.76 4.28 -2.13
N GLY A 10 -2.44 3.79 -3.17
CA GLY A 10 -2.79 2.37 -3.29
C GLY A 10 -1.56 1.46 -3.43
N LEU A 11 -0.37 2.02 -3.74
CA LEU A 11 0.91 1.33 -3.92
C LEU A 11 1.59 0.91 -2.62
N MET A 12 1.57 1.76 -1.61
CA MET A 12 2.41 1.62 -0.42
C MET A 12 1.63 1.24 0.85
N ARG A 13 0.30 1.17 0.77
CA ARG A 13 -0.60 1.12 1.94
C ARG A 13 -1.32 -0.22 2.13
N ALA A 14 -0.94 -1.27 1.40
CA ALA A 14 -1.54 -2.61 1.51
C ALA A 14 -1.32 -3.29 2.89
N LEU A 15 -0.52 -2.67 3.77
CA LEU A 15 -0.15 -3.17 5.11
C LEU A 15 -0.41 -2.15 6.24
N SER A 16 -1.15 -1.06 6.00
CA SER A 16 -1.29 0.00 7.01
C SER A 16 -2.36 -0.28 8.07
N TRP A 17 -3.09 -1.40 8.00
CA TRP A 17 -4.07 -1.74 9.03
C TRP A 17 -3.36 -2.01 10.37
N LYS A 18 -3.84 -1.41 11.45
CA LYS A 18 -3.33 -1.65 12.80
C LYS A 18 -4.39 -2.25 13.68
N ASP A 19 -4.10 -3.42 14.24
CA ASP A 19 -4.96 -4.08 15.21
C ASP A 19 -4.93 -3.32 16.55
N GLY A 20 -6.07 -3.29 17.24
CA GLY A 20 -6.22 -2.56 18.50
C GLY A 20 -6.34 -1.04 18.35
N GLN A 21 -6.43 -0.52 17.13
CA GLN A 21 -6.66 0.89 16.83
C GLN A 21 -7.86 1.04 15.89
N ASP A 22 -8.52 2.19 15.95
CA ASP A 22 -9.53 2.55 14.95
C ASP A 22 -8.78 2.86 13.64
N ASN A 23 -9.20 2.26 12.52
CA ASN A 23 -8.55 2.49 11.23
C ASN A 23 -9.41 3.47 10.43
N ALA A 24 -8.89 4.68 10.23
CA ALA A 24 -9.62 5.77 9.60
C ALA A 24 -8.93 6.29 8.32
N LEU A 25 -9.71 6.97 7.48
CA LEU A 25 -9.20 7.74 6.34
C LEU A 25 -9.38 9.24 6.59
N ILE A 26 -8.38 10.02 6.18
CA ILE A 26 -8.53 11.48 6.04
C ILE A 26 -9.08 11.77 4.64
N GLY A 27 -10.13 12.59 4.55
CA GLY A 27 -10.69 13.05 3.27
C GLY A 27 -11.84 12.22 2.68
N GLY A 28 -12.54 11.46 3.52
CA GLY A 28 -13.78 10.76 3.17
C GLY A 28 -13.61 9.39 2.47
N GLU A 29 -14.73 8.89 1.95
CA GLU A 29 -14.82 7.58 1.31
C GLU A 29 -13.95 7.45 0.05
N PRO A 30 -13.31 6.29 -0.17
CA PRO A 30 -12.59 6.05 -1.40
C PRO A 30 -13.57 5.95 -2.58
N SER A 31 -13.31 6.71 -3.65
CA SER A 31 -14.14 6.69 -4.86
C SER A 31 -13.81 5.50 -5.77
N TRP A 32 -14.65 5.24 -6.77
CA TRP A 32 -14.43 4.17 -7.75
C TRP A 32 -13.08 4.29 -8.50
N THR A 33 -12.51 5.50 -8.61
CA THR A 33 -11.19 5.71 -9.24
C THR A 33 -10.05 5.09 -8.44
N TYR A 34 -10.24 4.86 -7.13
CA TYR A 34 -9.33 4.06 -6.31
C TYR A 34 -9.21 2.62 -6.83
N LEU A 35 -10.35 1.97 -7.13
CA LEU A 35 -10.37 0.61 -7.68
C LEU A 35 -9.74 0.57 -9.08
N LEU A 36 -10.03 1.57 -9.92
CA LEU A 36 -9.41 1.70 -11.23
C LEU A 36 -7.88 1.80 -11.11
N GLY A 37 -7.39 2.63 -10.19
CA GLY A 37 -5.96 2.78 -9.91
C GLY A 37 -5.29 1.48 -9.44
N LEU A 38 -5.97 0.69 -8.59
CA LEU A 38 -5.51 -0.64 -8.19
C LEU A 38 -5.43 -1.60 -9.39
N GLY A 39 -6.47 -1.62 -10.22
CA GLY A 39 -6.55 -2.47 -11.41
C GLY A 39 -5.44 -2.16 -12.42
N ILE A 40 -5.24 -0.88 -12.76
CA ILE A 40 -4.18 -0.46 -13.70
C ILE A 40 -2.80 -0.86 -13.17
N HIS A 41 -2.52 -0.62 -11.88
CA HIS A 41 -1.24 -1.03 -11.29
C HIS A 41 -0.98 -2.53 -11.41
N PHE A 42 -1.99 -3.35 -11.16
CA PHE A 42 -1.86 -4.80 -11.28
C PHE A 42 -1.65 -5.22 -12.73
N LEU A 43 -2.41 -4.65 -13.67
CA LEU A 43 -2.23 -4.92 -15.10
C LEU A 43 -0.82 -4.58 -15.58
N VAL A 44 -0.24 -3.46 -15.11
CA VAL A 44 1.14 -3.10 -15.42
C VAL A 44 2.12 -4.16 -14.88
N ILE A 45 1.97 -4.58 -13.62
CA ILE A 45 2.85 -5.59 -13.01
C ILE A 45 2.74 -6.93 -13.74
N ILE A 46 1.52 -7.41 -14.00
CA ILE A 46 1.27 -8.64 -14.72
C ILE A 46 1.73 -8.54 -16.18
N GLY A 47 1.59 -7.37 -16.81
CA GLY A 47 2.09 -7.12 -18.16
C GLY A 47 3.61 -7.27 -18.24
N PHE A 48 4.36 -6.65 -17.34
CA PHE A 48 5.82 -6.83 -17.25
C PHE A 48 6.20 -8.29 -16.98
N LEU A 49 5.50 -8.96 -16.07
CA LEU A 49 5.72 -10.38 -15.79
C LEU A 49 5.47 -11.23 -17.04
N GLY A 50 4.41 -10.95 -17.80
CA GLY A 50 4.09 -11.61 -19.06
C GLY A 50 5.19 -11.46 -20.10
N VAL A 51 5.77 -10.26 -20.23
CA VAL A 51 6.91 -10.00 -21.13
C VAL A 51 8.14 -10.83 -20.70
N ILE A 52 8.44 -10.88 -19.40
CA ILE A 52 9.55 -11.68 -18.86
C ILE A 52 9.33 -13.17 -19.13
N LEU A 53 8.13 -13.68 -18.84
CA LEU A 53 7.73 -15.07 -19.08
C LEU A 53 7.81 -15.43 -20.57
N PHE A 54 7.35 -14.54 -21.44
CA PHE A 54 7.40 -14.75 -22.89
C PHE A 54 8.83 -14.76 -23.41
N GLY A 55 9.70 -13.88 -22.93
CA GLY A 55 11.14 -13.91 -23.21
C GLY A 55 11.79 -15.22 -22.77
N PHE A 56 11.43 -15.70 -21.59
CA PHE A 56 11.91 -16.99 -21.07
C PHE A 56 11.39 -18.18 -21.91
N TYR A 57 10.13 -18.14 -22.31
CA TYR A 57 9.54 -19.16 -23.20
C TYR A 57 10.25 -19.21 -24.55
N LYS A 58 10.51 -18.06 -25.18
CA LYS A 58 11.30 -17.99 -26.43
C LYS A 58 12.68 -18.62 -26.26
N ASN A 59 13.36 -18.31 -25.17
CA ASN A 59 14.65 -18.92 -24.85
C ASN A 59 14.54 -20.45 -24.67
N LYS A 60 13.47 -20.94 -24.04
CA LYS A 60 13.18 -22.38 -23.96
C LYS A 60 12.99 -23.02 -25.32
N VAL A 61 12.28 -22.38 -26.23
CA VAL A 61 12.07 -22.89 -27.60
C VAL A 61 13.40 -22.99 -28.34
N GLN A 62 14.26 -21.97 -28.24
CA GLN A 62 15.58 -21.97 -28.87
C GLN A 62 16.54 -22.99 -28.26
N ALA A 63 16.50 -23.18 -26.95
CA ALA A 63 17.39 -24.10 -26.24
C ALA A 63 16.92 -25.57 -26.27
N GLY A 64 15.75 -25.85 -26.85
CA GLY A 64 15.15 -27.19 -26.96
C GLY A 64 14.74 -27.84 -25.63
N SER A 65 15.05 -27.23 -24.49
CA SER A 65 14.76 -27.77 -23.16
C SER A 65 14.67 -26.68 -22.11
N TRP A 66 13.92 -26.93 -21.04
CA TRP A 66 13.87 -26.03 -19.87
C TRP A 66 15.24 -25.87 -19.22
N LYS A 67 15.99 -26.97 -19.08
CA LYS A 67 17.36 -26.96 -18.54
C LYS A 67 18.28 -26.04 -19.35
N GLY A 68 18.18 -26.09 -20.69
CA GLY A 68 18.90 -25.20 -21.59
C GLY A 68 18.47 -23.74 -21.47
N ALA A 69 17.16 -23.49 -21.35
CA ALA A 69 16.61 -22.14 -21.14
C ALA A 69 17.18 -21.50 -19.86
N PHE A 70 17.14 -22.24 -18.74
CA PHE A 70 17.73 -21.80 -17.48
C PHE A 70 19.22 -21.51 -17.63
N LYS A 71 19.98 -22.41 -18.27
CA LYS A 71 21.42 -22.21 -18.52
C LYS A 71 21.73 -20.99 -19.39
N ASN A 72 20.90 -20.68 -20.38
CA ASN A 72 21.08 -19.53 -21.26
C ASN A 72 20.71 -18.22 -20.57
N SER A 73 19.57 -18.19 -19.86
CA SER A 73 19.17 -17.05 -19.04
C SER A 73 20.21 -16.78 -17.95
N TRP A 74 20.79 -17.84 -17.38
CA TRP A 74 21.93 -17.79 -16.48
C TRP A 74 23.12 -17.09 -17.16
N ALA A 75 23.64 -17.62 -18.27
CA ALA A 75 24.77 -17.02 -18.96
C ALA A 75 24.57 -15.54 -19.32
N TYR A 76 23.35 -15.15 -19.74
CA TYR A 76 23.01 -13.76 -20.06
C TYR A 76 23.04 -12.82 -18.84
N LEU A 77 22.49 -13.26 -17.70
CA LEU A 77 22.50 -12.47 -16.46
C LEU A 77 23.91 -12.31 -15.86
N PHE A 78 24.82 -13.27 -16.09
CA PHE A 78 26.18 -13.27 -15.53
C PHE A 78 27.28 -12.74 -16.45
N ARG A 79 27.03 -12.56 -17.76
CA ARG A 79 28.04 -12.08 -18.72
C ARG A 79 28.56 -10.65 -18.43
N ASN A 80 27.86 -9.88 -17.60
CA ASN A 80 28.22 -8.50 -17.24
C ASN A 80 28.70 -8.32 -15.77
N GLY A 81 29.05 -9.40 -15.06
CA GLY A 81 29.93 -9.35 -13.89
C GLY A 81 29.53 -8.46 -12.69
N ARG A 82 28.24 -8.17 -12.46
CA ARG A 82 27.83 -7.18 -11.43
C ARG A 82 26.93 -7.65 -10.28
N VAL A 83 26.65 -8.95 -10.12
CA VAL A 83 25.85 -9.41 -8.97
C VAL A 83 26.40 -10.71 -8.39
N ASN A 84 26.72 -10.69 -7.09
CA ASN A 84 27.14 -11.83 -6.27
C ASN A 84 26.29 -13.08 -6.56
N GLY A 85 26.88 -14.04 -7.27
CA GLY A 85 26.18 -14.98 -8.16
C GLY A 85 25.60 -16.25 -7.57
N VAL A 86 25.17 -16.26 -6.31
CA VAL A 86 24.45 -17.41 -5.72
C VAL A 86 23.11 -16.98 -5.12
N LEU A 87 23.05 -15.83 -4.46
CA LEU A 87 21.82 -15.29 -3.88
C LEU A 87 20.78 -14.87 -4.95
N GLY A 88 21.23 -14.32 -6.09
CA GLY A 88 20.34 -14.00 -7.21
C GLY A 88 19.73 -15.23 -7.90
N LEU A 89 20.36 -16.41 -7.80
CA LEU A 89 19.95 -17.67 -8.43
C LEU A 89 18.81 -18.34 -7.66
N VAL A 90 19.01 -18.48 -6.35
CA VAL A 90 18.07 -19.16 -5.45
C VAL A 90 16.90 -18.26 -5.06
N LEU A 91 17.12 -16.95 -4.98
CA LEU A 91 16.07 -16.00 -4.59
C LEU A 91 15.42 -15.29 -5.78
N GLY A 92 16.16 -14.95 -6.83
CA GLY A 92 15.67 -14.07 -7.90
C GLY A 92 14.63 -14.69 -8.82
N LEU A 93 14.88 -15.91 -9.34
CA LEU A 93 13.95 -16.60 -10.24
C LEU A 93 12.66 -17.04 -9.51
N PRO A 94 12.72 -17.66 -8.31
CA PRO A 94 11.53 -17.92 -7.52
C PRO A 94 10.81 -16.64 -7.06
N MET A 95 11.53 -15.55 -6.72
CA MET A 95 10.88 -14.27 -6.43
C MET A 95 10.07 -13.76 -7.62
N ILE A 96 10.64 -13.79 -8.82
CA ILE A 96 9.97 -13.28 -10.02
C ILE A 96 8.72 -14.11 -10.34
N PHE A 97 8.76 -15.43 -10.16
CA PHE A 97 7.65 -16.31 -10.53
C PHE A 97 6.64 -16.60 -9.42
N LEU A 98 6.98 -16.41 -8.14
CA LEU A 98 6.09 -16.70 -7.02
C LEU A 98 5.81 -15.46 -6.17
N VAL A 99 6.86 -14.73 -5.79
CA VAL A 99 6.72 -13.60 -4.86
C VAL A 99 6.07 -12.39 -5.53
N ILE A 100 6.46 -12.02 -6.74
CA ILE A 100 5.88 -10.87 -7.45
C ILE A 100 4.38 -11.10 -7.76
N PRO A 101 3.94 -12.24 -8.32
CA PRO A 101 2.53 -12.50 -8.56
C PRO A 101 1.72 -12.57 -7.26
N PHE A 102 2.25 -13.26 -6.24
CA PHE A 102 1.60 -13.37 -4.94
C PHE A 102 1.44 -11.99 -4.28
N TYR A 103 2.50 -11.18 -4.29
CA TYR A 103 2.48 -9.81 -3.79
C TYR A 103 1.49 -8.93 -4.56
N ALA A 104 1.46 -9.04 -5.88
CA ALA A 104 0.54 -8.29 -6.73
C ALA A 104 -0.93 -8.68 -6.46
N GLY A 105 -1.21 -9.98 -6.35
CA GLY A 105 -2.53 -10.50 -6.01
C GLY A 105 -2.98 -10.06 -4.61
N TYR A 106 -2.14 -10.29 -3.60
CA TYR A 106 -2.38 -9.87 -2.21
C TYR A 106 -2.71 -8.38 -2.12
N ARG A 107 -1.95 -7.55 -2.83
CA ARG A 107 -2.15 -6.10 -2.82
C ARG A 107 -3.49 -5.67 -3.43
N ILE A 108 -3.92 -6.29 -4.53
CA ILE A 108 -5.25 -6.05 -5.08
C ILE A 108 -6.33 -6.50 -4.10
N SER A 109 -6.22 -7.72 -3.56
CA SER A 109 -7.22 -8.26 -2.65
C SER A 109 -7.40 -7.37 -1.42
N ASN A 110 -6.30 -6.95 -0.79
CA ASN A 110 -6.35 -6.02 0.34
C ASN A 110 -6.89 -4.65 -0.03
N GLY A 111 -6.53 -4.13 -1.20
CA GLY A 111 -7.04 -2.85 -1.69
C GLY A 111 -8.55 -2.88 -1.88
N VAL A 112 -9.06 -3.92 -2.55
CA VAL A 112 -10.50 -4.14 -2.76
C VAL A 112 -11.23 -4.35 -1.43
N TRP A 113 -10.66 -5.13 -0.52
CA TRP A 113 -11.25 -5.33 0.81
C TRP A 113 -11.38 -4.01 1.57
N ARG A 114 -10.34 -3.16 1.53
CA ARG A 114 -10.40 -1.83 2.17
C ARG A 114 -11.41 -0.91 1.53
N TYR A 115 -11.50 -0.91 0.20
CA TYR A 115 -12.52 -0.15 -0.52
C TYR A 115 -13.90 -0.51 0.04
N HIS A 116 -14.25 -1.79 0.02
CA HIS A 116 -15.53 -2.26 0.56
C HIS A 116 -15.70 -2.00 2.05
N TYR A 117 -14.63 -2.13 2.85
CA TYR A 117 -14.70 -1.80 4.26
C TYR A 117 -15.12 -0.35 4.45
N PHE A 118 -14.51 0.61 3.77
CA PHE A 118 -14.78 2.04 3.97
C PHE A 118 -16.08 2.50 3.30
N THR A 119 -16.42 2.02 2.09
CA THR A 119 -17.63 2.46 1.37
C THR A 119 -18.92 1.88 1.93
N ASN A 120 -18.85 0.80 2.72
CA ASN A 120 -20.04 0.14 3.27
C ASN A 120 -20.25 0.49 4.75
N GLN A 121 -19.63 1.56 5.25
CA GLN A 121 -19.86 2.02 6.62
C GLN A 121 -21.09 2.92 6.66
N GLU A 122 -22.00 2.62 7.56
CA GLU A 122 -23.00 3.61 8.00
C GLU A 122 -22.37 4.43 9.13
N THR A 123 -22.18 5.72 8.90
CA THR A 123 -21.48 6.62 9.82
C THR A 123 -22.37 7.78 10.27
N VAL A 124 -22.02 8.35 11.43
CA VAL A 124 -22.59 9.59 11.94
C VAL A 124 -21.47 10.57 12.22
N THR A 125 -21.58 11.78 11.69
CA THR A 125 -20.64 12.88 11.94
C THR A 125 -20.77 13.41 13.36
N LYS A 126 -19.65 13.57 14.04
CA LYS A 126 -19.54 14.17 15.38
C LYS A 126 -18.30 15.04 15.46
N MET A 127 -18.39 16.13 16.21
CA MET A 127 -17.20 16.87 16.62
C MET A 127 -16.44 16.08 17.69
N ALA A 128 -15.12 16.02 17.56
CA ALA A 128 -14.23 15.42 18.55
C ALA A 128 -13.00 16.28 18.78
N VAL A 129 -12.34 16.09 19.93
CA VAL A 129 -11.13 16.83 20.27
C VAL A 129 -9.91 16.00 19.91
N LEU A 130 -9.17 16.44 18.91
CA LEU A 130 -7.84 15.93 18.62
C LEU A 130 -6.87 16.43 19.69
N SER A 131 -6.29 15.50 20.45
CA SER A 131 -5.44 15.80 21.60
C SER A 131 -3.95 15.60 21.32
N GLU A 132 -3.58 14.55 20.59
CA GLU A 132 -2.19 14.24 20.25
C GLU A 132 -2.11 13.75 18.80
N ILE A 133 -0.97 14.03 18.17
CA ILE A 133 -0.63 13.55 16.84
C ILE A 133 0.74 12.92 16.95
N ASP A 134 0.81 11.61 16.73
CA ASP A 134 2.07 10.89 16.58
C ASP A 134 2.30 10.62 15.09
N THR A 135 3.40 11.17 14.56
CA THR A 135 3.78 11.00 13.16
C THR A 135 5.17 10.39 13.06
N TYR A 136 5.24 9.27 12.37
CA TYR A 136 6.50 8.71 11.90
C TYR A 136 6.64 8.98 10.41
N VAL A 137 7.71 9.68 10.06
CA VAL A 137 8.11 9.91 8.67
C VAL A 137 9.40 9.13 8.44
N GLY A 138 9.34 8.06 7.64
CA GLY A 138 10.53 7.32 7.25
C GLY A 138 11.51 8.19 6.45
N THR A 139 12.73 7.69 6.32
CA THR A 139 13.77 8.32 5.49
C THR A 139 13.32 8.47 4.03
N ARG A 140 13.99 9.36 3.28
CA ARG A 140 13.71 9.59 1.84
C ARG A 140 13.77 8.31 0.99
N LYS A 141 14.49 7.27 1.45
CA LYS A 141 14.62 5.96 0.80
C LYS A 141 13.63 4.92 1.31
N SER A 142 13.03 5.11 2.48
CA SER A 142 12.01 4.21 3.04
C SER A 142 10.64 4.85 2.86
N GLY A 143 9.83 4.37 1.92
CA GLY A 143 8.50 4.93 1.65
C GLY A 143 7.44 4.63 2.74
N TYR A 144 7.88 4.23 3.94
CA TYR A 144 7.03 4.02 5.09
C TYR A 144 6.80 5.33 5.85
N SER A 145 5.55 5.57 6.24
CA SER A 145 5.13 6.66 7.12
C SER A 145 3.86 6.26 7.85
N SER A 146 3.76 6.55 9.14
CA SER A 146 2.54 6.32 9.90
C SER A 146 2.07 7.60 10.56
N VAL A 147 0.76 7.77 10.61
CA VAL A 147 0.11 8.82 11.39
C VAL A 147 -0.85 8.11 12.33
N THR A 148 -0.66 8.33 13.62
CA THR A 148 -1.55 7.87 14.67
C THR A 148 -2.09 9.12 15.36
N LEU A 149 -3.41 9.24 15.45
CA LEU A 149 -4.07 10.34 16.12
C LEU A 149 -4.68 9.86 17.42
N THR A 150 -4.68 10.74 18.41
CA THR A 150 -5.35 10.50 19.68
C THR A 150 -6.53 11.45 19.78
N ILE A 151 -7.73 10.90 19.67
CA ILE A 151 -8.97 11.67 19.58
C ILE A 151 -9.82 11.38 20.81
N ASN A 152 -10.24 12.43 21.50
CA ASN A 152 -11.20 12.33 22.58
C ASN A 152 -12.61 12.54 22.02
N THR A 153 -13.35 11.45 21.92
CA THR A 153 -14.79 11.50 21.64
C THR A 153 -15.50 11.73 22.98
N GLY A 154 -16.71 12.30 22.99
CA GLY A 154 -17.49 12.45 24.23
C GLY A 154 -17.73 11.13 25.01
N THR A 155 -17.40 9.99 24.40
CA THR A 155 -17.45 8.64 24.97
C THR A 155 -16.09 8.10 25.47
N GLY A 156 -14.97 8.78 25.21
CA GLY A 156 -13.63 8.40 25.68
C GLY A 156 -12.49 8.69 24.69
N LYS A 157 -11.26 8.41 25.15
CA LYS A 157 -10.03 8.55 24.34
C LYS A 157 -9.90 7.37 23.36
N ARG A 158 -9.66 7.67 22.09
CA ARG A 158 -9.47 6.70 21.00
C ARG A 158 -8.12 6.91 20.31
N THR A 159 -7.46 5.82 19.98
CA THR A 159 -6.24 5.83 19.16
C THR A 159 -6.62 5.44 17.74
N VAL A 160 -6.37 6.33 16.80
CA VAL A 160 -6.81 6.22 15.41
C VAL A 160 -5.61 6.16 14.48
N ASN A 161 -5.47 5.05 13.77
CA ASN A 161 -4.50 4.88 12.71
C ASN A 161 -5.03 5.46 11.40
N ILE A 162 -4.26 6.35 10.78
CA ILE A 162 -4.61 6.90 9.47
C ILE A 162 -4.15 5.92 8.41
N ALA A 163 -5.08 5.09 7.97
CA ALA A 163 -4.82 4.01 7.04
C ALA A 163 -4.41 4.56 5.65
N ASN A 164 -4.68 5.83 5.37
CA ASN A 164 -4.21 6.58 4.21
C ASN A 164 -3.04 7.56 4.55
N SER A 165 -2.12 7.17 5.44
CA SER A 165 -0.91 7.94 5.73
C SER A 165 0.10 7.97 4.56
N SER A 166 0.60 9.15 4.19
CA SER A 166 1.76 9.33 3.29
C SER A 166 2.83 10.14 4.00
N GLN A 167 4.05 10.14 3.46
CA GLN A 167 5.09 11.03 3.95
C GLN A 167 4.67 12.51 3.84
N SER A 168 3.97 12.89 2.76
CA SER A 168 3.42 14.25 2.61
C SER A 168 2.39 14.54 3.70
N LEU A 169 1.41 13.66 3.89
CA LEU A 169 0.36 13.84 4.91
C LEU A 169 0.95 13.89 6.31
N ALA A 170 1.87 12.98 6.65
CA ALA A 170 2.53 12.96 7.95
C ALA A 170 3.38 14.21 8.19
N ARG A 171 4.09 14.72 7.17
CA ARG A 171 4.84 15.99 7.29
C ARG A 171 3.90 17.17 7.48
N ASN A 172 2.87 17.29 6.65
CA ASN A 172 1.91 18.39 6.72
C ASN A 172 1.20 18.41 8.07
N LEU A 173 0.68 17.28 8.54
CA LEU A 173 0.03 17.20 9.85
C LEU A 173 1.00 17.56 10.99
N LYS A 174 2.26 17.13 10.90
CA LYS A 174 3.28 17.48 11.90
C LYS A 174 3.62 18.97 11.92
N SER A 175 3.63 19.63 10.77
CA SER A 175 4.01 21.05 10.66
C SER A 175 2.85 22.01 10.86
N GLU A 176 1.63 21.64 10.45
CA GLU A 176 0.50 22.55 10.33
C GLU A 176 -0.56 22.33 11.41
N LEU A 177 -0.76 21.10 11.87
CA LEU A 177 -1.83 20.78 12.81
C LEU A 177 -1.36 20.94 14.26
N LYS A 178 -1.83 22.00 14.92
CA LYS A 178 -1.59 22.25 16.34
C LYS A 178 -2.65 21.57 17.18
N THR A 179 -2.25 20.83 18.22
CA THR A 179 -3.17 20.26 19.20
C THR A 179 -3.20 21.08 20.50
N PRO A 180 -4.33 21.10 21.23
CA PRO A 180 -5.61 20.46 20.89
C PRO A 180 -6.35 21.19 19.77
N ALA A 181 -7.08 20.43 18.93
CA ALA A 181 -7.91 20.95 17.85
C ALA A 181 -9.28 20.27 17.83
N ILE A 182 -10.31 20.98 17.37
CA ILE A 182 -11.63 20.39 17.10
C ILE A 182 -11.59 19.87 15.66
N VAL A 183 -11.99 18.62 15.48
CA VAL A 183 -12.06 17.95 14.18
C VAL A 183 -13.41 17.28 14.01
N ASP A 184 -13.88 17.19 12.77
CA ASP A 184 -15.07 16.44 12.43
C ASP A 184 -14.68 14.98 12.17
N VAL A 185 -15.32 14.07 12.90
CA VAL A 185 -15.09 12.63 12.77
C VAL A 185 -16.38 11.91 12.44
N GLU A 186 -16.26 10.88 11.62
CA GLU A 186 -17.36 9.99 11.30
C GLU A 186 -17.19 8.68 12.07
N ILE A 187 -18.20 8.35 12.86
CA ILE A 187 -18.21 7.18 13.74
C ILE A 187 -19.22 6.17 13.22
N ASN A 188 -18.79 4.91 13.07
CA ASN A 188 -19.69 3.83 12.64
C ASN A 188 -20.59 3.32 13.79
N ASN A 189 -21.50 2.42 13.45
CA ASN A 189 -22.40 1.74 14.41
C ASN A 189 -21.68 0.95 15.53
N LYS A 190 -20.38 0.64 15.37
CA LYS A 190 -19.54 0.00 16.39
C LYS A 190 -18.81 1.00 17.30
N GLY A 191 -19.04 2.31 17.10
CA GLY A 191 -18.37 3.36 17.85
C GLY A 191 -16.91 3.59 17.45
N GLN A 192 -16.50 3.11 16.28
CA GLN A 192 -15.13 3.27 15.74
C GLN A 192 -15.07 4.51 14.84
N ILE A 193 -13.98 5.25 14.91
CA ILE A 193 -13.72 6.37 14.00
C ILE A 193 -13.27 5.82 12.64
N VAL A 194 -13.99 6.18 11.58
CA VAL A 194 -13.76 5.69 10.21
C VAL A 194 -13.27 6.80 9.28
N PHE A 195 -13.78 8.03 9.45
CA PHE A 195 -13.32 9.19 8.68
C PHE A 195 -13.00 10.37 9.59
N ILE A 196 -12.05 11.19 9.12
CA ILE A 196 -11.64 12.44 9.77
C ILE A 196 -11.54 13.51 8.68
N HIS A 197 -12.10 14.69 8.97
CA HIS A 197 -12.13 15.85 8.08
C HIS A 197 -11.38 17.04 8.69
#